data_AF-E0NNA8-F1
#
_entry.id   AF-E0NNA8-F1
#
_cell.length_a   1.000
_cell.length_b   1.000
_cell.length_c   1.000
_cell.angle_alpha   90.00
_cell.angle_beta   90.00
_cell.angle_gamma   90.00
#
_symmetry.space_group_name_H-M   'P 1'
#
loop_
_entity.id
_entity.type
_entity.pdbx_description
1 polymer ?
#
loop_
_entity_poly.entity_id
_entity_poly.type
_entity_poly.pdbx_seq_one_letter_code
_entity_poly.pdbx_strand_id
1 'polypeptide(L)'
;MRLLLDNLFYTTNDPNRIEELQSLGALVVSGGKEEVKDELKIDDNSNLKNLKVEELEKLCDEKGLDRGKAKTKAELIELLK
;
A
#
# COMPACT_ATOMS: atom_id res chain seq x y z
N MET A 1 12.37 15.71 -1.10
CA MET A 1 12.84 14.96 0.09
C MET A 1 11.61 14.35 0.73
N ARG A 2 11.68 13.10 1.22
CA ARG A 2 10.57 12.47 1.93
C ARG A 2 10.89 12.43 3.41
N LEU A 3 9.91 12.76 4.25
CA LEU A 3 10.02 12.73 5.70
C LEU A 3 8.90 11.87 6.28
N LEU A 4 9.18 11.17 7.37
CA LEU A 4 8.21 10.38 8.12
C LEU A 4 7.98 11.06 9.48
N LEU A 5 6.73 11.42 9.78
CA LEU A 5 6.31 12.01 11.06
C LEU A 5 4.99 11.35 11.47
N ASP A 6 4.90 10.80 12.68
CA ASP A 6 3.68 10.15 13.20
C ASP A 6 3.03 9.13 12.24
N ASN A 7 3.85 8.30 11.57
CA ASN A 7 3.43 7.33 10.55
C ASN A 7 2.81 7.94 9.28
N LEU A 8 2.90 9.26 9.08
CA LEU A 8 2.55 9.95 7.85
C LEU A 8 3.80 10.34 7.05
N PHE A 9 3.74 10.09 5.74
CA PHE A 9 4.78 10.50 4.81
C PHE A 9 4.52 11.91 4.27
N TYR A 10 5.44 12.82 4.56
CA TYR A 10 5.46 14.17 4.01
C TYR A 10 6.48 14.24 2.88
N THR A 11 6.09 14.82 1.76
CA THR A 11 7.01 15.03 0.63
C THR A 11 7.13 16.53 0.41
N THR A 12 8.31 17.08 0.66
CA THR A 12 8.59 18.51 0.48
C THR A 12 10.03 18.70 0.02
N ASN A 13 10.29 19.80 -0.69
CA ASN A 13 11.63 20.24 -1.06
C ASN A 13 11.92 21.64 -0.49
N ASP A 14 11.00 22.19 0.32
CA ASP A 14 11.17 23.49 0.95
C ASP A 14 12.05 23.35 2.20
N PRO A 15 13.20 24.05 2.28
CA PRO A 15 14.12 23.92 3.41
C PRO A 15 13.47 24.28 4.75
N ASN A 16 12.66 25.36 4.78
CA ASN A 16 11.95 25.76 6.00
C ASN A 16 10.99 24.67 6.51
N ARG A 17 10.22 24.04 5.62
CA ARG A 17 9.30 22.95 6.01
C ARG A 17 10.05 21.70 6.45
N ILE A 18 11.21 21.43 5.85
CA ILE A 18 12.07 20.31 6.26
C ILE A 18 12.53 20.53 7.70
N GLU A 19 13.02 21.73 8.03
CA GLU A 19 13.44 22.07 9.40
C GLU A 19 12.29 22.03 10.41
N GLU A 20 11.11 22.51 10.04
CA GLU A 20 9.90 22.41 10.88
C GLU A 20 9.54 20.96 11.16
N LEU A 21 9.47 20.12 10.12
CA LEU A 21 9.16 18.70 10.25
C LEU A 21 10.23 17.99 11.09
N GLN A 22 11.52 18.26 10.87
CA GLN A 22 12.61 17.68 11.68
C GLN A 22 12.52 18.11 13.15
N SER A 23 12.14 19.36 13.43
CA SER A 23 11.94 19.86 14.80
C SER A 23 10.75 19.19 15.50
N LEU A 24 9.74 18.76 14.75
CA LEU A 24 8.62 17.95 15.24
C LEU A 24 9.00 16.46 15.41
N GLY A 25 10.22 16.05 15.07
CA GLY A 25 10.69 14.67 15.16
C GLY A 25 10.58 13.88 13.86
N ALA A 26 10.38 14.54 12.72
CA ALA A 26 10.30 13.87 11.43
C ALA A 26 11.68 13.32 11.01
N LEU A 27 11.68 12.08 10.57
CA LEU A 27 12.88 11.40 10.07
C LEU A 27 12.98 11.58 8.55
N VAL A 28 14.16 11.94 8.07
CA VAL A 28 14.44 12.02 6.63
C VAL A 28 14.54 10.60 6.08
N VAL A 29 13.59 10.23 5.25
CA VAL A 29 13.62 8.99 4.48
C VAL A 29 14.20 9.34 3.11
N SER A 30 15.53 9.28 3.03
CA SER A 30 16.26 9.40 1.76
C SER A 30 15.89 8.21 0.89
N GLY A 31 15.48 8.46 -0.36
CA GLY A 31 15.02 7.43 -1.31
C GLY A 31 16.12 6.49 -1.82
N GLY A 32 17.00 6.02 -0.94
CA GLY A 32 17.75 4.79 -1.15
C GLY A 32 16.86 3.62 -0.78
N LYS A 33 17.05 2.48 -1.45
CA LYS A 33 16.43 1.20 -1.09
C LYS A 33 16.83 0.83 0.35
N GLU A 34 16.10 1.32 1.34
CA GLU A 34 16.10 0.72 2.66
C GLU A 34 14.97 -0.31 2.64
N GLU A 35 15.40 -1.56 2.52
CA GLU A 35 14.68 -2.73 2.99
C GLU A 35 14.15 -2.42 4.39
N VAL A 36 12.93 -1.90 4.46
CA VAL A 36 12.14 -2.00 5.67
C VAL A 36 11.96 -3.51 5.85
N LYS A 37 12.83 -4.12 6.66
CA LYS A 37 12.54 -5.37 7.35
C LYS A 37 11.41 -5.12 8.34
N ASP A 38 10.28 -4.68 7.83
CA ASP A 38 9.01 -4.99 8.44
C ASP A 38 8.73 -6.42 7.98
N GLU A 39 8.42 -7.27 8.93
CA GLU A 39 7.94 -8.64 8.76
C GLU A 39 6.62 -8.74 7.96
N LEU A 40 6.28 -7.74 7.15
CA LEU A 40 5.28 -7.86 6.11
C LEU A 40 5.92 -8.65 4.96
N LYS A 41 5.90 -9.98 5.13
CA LYS A 41 5.54 -10.85 4.01
C LYS A 41 4.30 -10.22 3.38
N ILE A 42 4.50 -9.38 2.37
CA ILE A 42 3.50 -9.14 1.35
C ILE A 42 3.44 -10.47 0.60
N ASP A 43 2.84 -11.46 1.25
CA ASP A 43 2.06 -12.47 0.55
C ASP A 43 1.21 -11.63 -0.42
N ASP A 44 1.40 -11.79 -1.72
CA ASP A 44 0.55 -11.19 -2.76
C ASP A 44 -0.96 -11.35 -2.45
N ASN A 45 -1.28 -12.34 -1.63
CA ASN A 45 -2.58 -12.65 -1.05
C ASN A 45 -3.14 -11.61 -0.05
N SER A 46 -2.28 -10.87 0.67
CA SER A 46 -2.68 -9.84 1.64
C SER A 46 -3.22 -8.58 0.97
N ASN A 47 -2.77 -8.29 -0.25
CA ASN A 47 -3.27 -7.14 -1.01
C ASN A 47 -4.72 -7.38 -1.47
N LEU A 48 -5.01 -8.59 -1.95
CA LEU A 48 -6.37 -9.04 -2.30
C LEU A 48 -7.33 -9.01 -1.11
N LYS A 49 -6.87 -9.39 0.10
CA LYS A 49 -7.69 -9.33 1.33
C LYS A 49 -8.04 -7.92 1.76
N ASN A 50 -7.20 -6.93 1.49
CA ASN A 50 -7.47 -5.52 1.80
C ASN A 50 -8.32 -4.80 0.74
N LEU A 51 -8.49 -5.39 -0.45
CA LEU A 51 -9.33 -4.81 -1.50
C LEU A 51 -10.83 -4.93 -1.18
N LYS A 52 -11.61 -3.96 -1.67
CA LYS A 52 -13.08 -4.01 -1.61
C LYS A 52 -13.60 -5.03 -2.61
N VAL A 53 -14.82 -5.53 -2.39
CA VAL A 53 -15.48 -6.47 -3.33
C VAL A 53 -15.50 -5.89 -4.74
N GLU A 54 -15.85 -4.61 -4.89
CA GLU A 54 -15.87 -3.92 -6.20
C GLU A 54 -14.52 -3.93 -6.93
N GLU A 55 -13.41 -3.79 -6.19
CA GLU A 55 -12.06 -3.77 -6.78
C GLU A 55 -11.59 -5.18 -7.13
N LEU A 56 -12.02 -6.20 -6.36
CA LEU A 56 -11.80 -7.61 -6.69
C LEU A 56 -12.63 -8.02 -7.92
N GLU A 57 -13.86 -7.52 -8.06
CA GLU A 57 -14.68 -7.76 -9.24
C GLU A 57 -14.04 -7.17 -10.50
N LYS A 58 -13.54 -5.92 -10.42
CA LYS A 58 -12.79 -5.30 -11.53
C LYS A 58 -11.54 -6.08 -11.90
N LEU A 59 -10.77 -6.55 -10.92
CA LEU A 59 -9.59 -7.37 -11.18
C LEU A 59 -9.96 -8.69 -11.86
N CYS A 60 -11.10 -9.30 -11.49
CA CYS A 60 -11.60 -10.49 -12.18
C CYS A 60 -11.98 -10.18 -13.63
N ASP A 61 -12.65 -9.05 -13.89
CA ASP A 61 -12.95 -8.60 -15.26
C ASP A 61 -11.70 -8.32 -16.09
N GLU A 62 -10.72 -7.59 -15.52
CA GLU A 62 -9.49 -7.23 -16.23
C GLU A 62 -8.64 -8.46 -16.56
N LYS A 63 -8.69 -9.50 -15.72
CA LYS A 63 -8.05 -10.79 -16.00
C LYS A 63 -8.89 -11.72 -16.89
N GLY A 64 -10.14 -11.36 -17.20
CA GLY A 64 -11.07 -12.22 -17.94
C GLY A 64 -11.44 -13.50 -17.19
N LEU A 65 -11.41 -13.45 -15.84
CA LEU A 65 -11.80 -14.56 -14.97
C LEU A 65 -13.33 -14.65 -14.92
N ASP A 66 -13.85 -15.81 -15.27
CA ASP A 66 -15.28 -16.08 -15.23
C ASP A 66 -15.75 -16.18 -13.77
N ARG A 67 -16.35 -15.10 -13.28
CA ARG A 67 -16.74 -14.93 -11.87
C ARG A 67 -17.83 -15.93 -11.45
N GLY A 68 -18.45 -16.63 -12.40
CA GLY A 68 -19.37 -17.74 -12.17
C GLY A 68 -20.29 -17.57 -10.96
N LYS A 69 -20.09 -18.41 -9.93
CA LYS A 69 -20.84 -18.41 -8.65
C LYS A 69 -20.16 -17.61 -7.53
N ALA A 70 -18.98 -17.05 -7.75
CA ALA A 70 -18.23 -16.31 -6.75
C ALA A 70 -18.94 -14.98 -6.44
N LYS A 71 -19.69 -14.97 -5.33
CA LYS A 71 -20.40 -13.78 -4.83
C LYS A 71 -19.74 -13.20 -3.59
N THR A 72 -18.82 -13.96 -2.99
CA THR A 72 -18.24 -13.63 -1.71
C THR A 72 -16.83 -13.09 -1.90
N LYS A 73 -16.45 -12.11 -1.08
CA LYS A 73 -15.10 -11.52 -1.10
C LYS A 73 -13.99 -12.59 -1.10
N ALA A 74 -14.15 -13.63 -0.29
CA ALA A 74 -13.19 -14.72 -0.19
C ALA A 74 -13.06 -15.51 -1.51
N GLU A 75 -14.17 -15.79 -2.18
CA GLU A 75 -14.18 -16.52 -3.45
C GLU A 75 -13.55 -15.71 -4.59
N LEU A 76 -13.81 -14.39 -4.63
CA LEU A 76 -13.17 -13.49 -5.59
C LEU A 76 -11.65 -13.42 -5.36
N ILE A 77 -11.22 -13.40 -4.10
CA ILE A 77 -9.78 -13.45 -3.75
C ILE A 77 -9.17 -14.78 -4.19
N GLU A 78 -9.88 -15.90 -4.01
CA GLU A 78 -9.41 -17.23 -4.45
C GLU A 78 -9.29 -17.32 -5.97
N LEU A 79 -10.22 -16.74 -6.73
CA LEU A 79 -10.15 -16.69 -8.19
C LEU A 79 -9.00 -15.83 -8.71
N LEU A 80 -8.59 -14.81 -7.96
CA LEU A 80 -7.55 -13.87 -8.35
C LEU A 80 -6.13 -14.31 -8.01
N LYS A 81 -6.00 -15.37 -7.22
CA LYS A 81 -4.74 -15.99 -6.81
C LYS A 81 -4.04 -16.65 -8.00
#